data_AF-A0A8T5M1R7-F1
#
_entry.id   AF-A0A8T5M1R7-F1
#
_cell.length_a   1.000
_cell.length_b   1.000
_cell.length_c   1.000
_cell.angle_alpha   90.00
_cell.angle_beta   90.00
_cell.angle_gamma   90.00
#
_symmetry.space_group_name_H-M   'P 1'
#
loop_
_entity.id
_entity.type
_entity.pdbx_description
1 polymer ?
#
loop_
_entity_poly.entity_id
_entity_poly.type
_entity_poly.pdbx_seq_one_letter_code
_entity_poly.pdbx_strand_id
1 'polypeptide(L)'
;MSFKSQIQGLFRRILGVSEGTPPEKLIEPQKPVFKDEFSKDEPSEIEEIHSIWDFLVLRENTQAFHLTQVIGFDEWVEMEEIRRRILELFGIHYKNERSLYPHLKTLSDLGLFETTDTGGKRKWRKKVLLVRLRKKKTKKEQVEEAIEESRTPEGQGTS
;
A
#
# COMPACT_ATOMS: atom_id res chain seq x y z
N MET A 1 -49.33 23.21 10.60
CA MET A 1 -48.35 22.13 10.37
C MET A 1 -48.07 22.08 8.89
N SER A 2 -46.86 22.46 8.48
CA SER A 2 -46.50 22.66 7.08
C SER A 2 -45.58 21.54 6.60
N PHE A 3 -45.88 21.04 5.40
CA PHE A 3 -45.34 19.84 4.75
C PHE A 3 -43.80 19.84 4.54
N LYS A 4 -43.11 20.92 4.92
CA LYS A 4 -41.64 21.03 4.88
C LYS A 4 -40.93 20.41 6.09
N SER A 5 -41.64 20.10 7.18
CA SER A 5 -41.03 19.64 8.44
C SER A 5 -40.69 18.14 8.50
N GLN A 6 -41.15 17.32 7.55
CA GLN A 6 -40.98 15.85 7.62
C GLN A 6 -39.76 15.31 6.84
N ILE A 7 -39.24 16.07 5.87
CA ILE A 7 -38.09 15.62 5.05
C ILE A 7 -36.74 15.97 5.71
N GLN A 8 -36.70 16.93 6.62
CA GLN A 8 -35.46 17.36 7.30
C GLN A 8 -35.01 16.43 8.45
N GLY A 9 -35.84 15.47 8.89
CA GLY A 9 -35.48 14.53 9.96
C GLY A 9 -34.66 13.32 9.51
N LEU A 10 -34.70 12.97 8.22
CA LEU A 10 -34.06 11.75 7.71
C LEU A 10 -32.56 11.93 7.39
N PHE A 11 -32.15 13.15 7.00
CA PHE A 11 -30.77 13.45 6.64
C PHE A 11 -29.85 13.76 7.83
N ARG A 12 -30.39 14.08 9.01
CA ARG A 12 -29.61 14.39 10.23
C ARG A 12 -29.08 13.17 11.00
N ARG A 13 -29.52 11.95 10.67
CA ARG A 13 -29.20 10.73 11.43
C ARG A 13 -28.14 9.83 10.77
N ILE A 14 -27.84 10.04 9.48
CA ILE A 14 -26.93 9.20 8.70
C ILE A 14 -25.54 9.85 8.53
N LEU A 15 -25.45 11.17 8.57
CA LEU A 15 -24.19 11.91 8.44
C LEU A 15 -24.09 12.89 9.61
N GLY A 16 -23.48 12.45 10.71
CA GLY A 16 -23.27 13.28 11.90
C GLY A 16 -22.33 14.45 11.64
N VAL A 17 -22.81 15.52 11.00
CA VAL A 17 -22.06 16.74 10.74
C VAL A 17 -22.97 17.94 10.95
N SER A 18 -22.63 18.77 11.94
CA SER A 18 -23.25 20.07 12.22
C SER A 18 -22.62 21.16 11.34
N GLU A 19 -23.45 21.99 10.73
CA GLU A 19 -23.05 23.19 10.00
C GLU A 19 -22.53 24.27 10.96
N GLY A 20 -21.43 24.92 10.58
CA GLY A 20 -20.87 26.08 11.28
C GLY A 20 -19.97 26.92 10.35
N THR A 21 -20.63 27.78 9.57
CA THR A 21 -20.22 29.11 9.00
C THR A 21 -18.84 29.36 8.34
N PRO A 22 -18.79 30.25 7.32
CA PRO A 22 -17.73 30.34 6.30
C PRO A 22 -16.60 31.31 6.68
N PRO A 23 -15.47 31.26 5.95
CA PRO A 23 -14.87 32.52 5.53
C PRO A 23 -14.47 32.54 4.05
N GLU A 24 -15.02 33.55 3.40
CA GLU A 24 -14.45 34.33 2.31
C GLU A 24 -12.98 34.72 2.59
N LYS A 25 -12.06 34.30 1.72
CA LYS A 25 -10.96 35.10 1.14
C LYS A 25 -10.05 34.22 0.26
N LEU A 26 -9.92 34.64 -0.99
CA LEU A 26 -8.94 34.18 -1.97
C LEU A 26 -7.52 34.36 -1.40
N ILE A 27 -6.73 33.29 -1.36
CA ILE A 27 -5.30 33.31 -1.09
C ILE A 27 -4.60 32.57 -2.23
N GLU A 28 -3.69 33.28 -2.89
CA GLU A 28 -2.84 32.81 -3.99
C GLU A 28 -1.96 31.60 -3.56
N PRO A 29 -1.55 30.72 -4.50
CA PRO A 29 -0.71 29.58 -4.18
C PRO A 29 0.70 30.04 -3.76
N GLN A 30 0.96 30.10 -2.46
CA GLN A 30 2.32 30.21 -1.94
C GLN A 30 3.06 28.89 -2.22
N LYS A 31 4.18 29.00 -2.95
CA LYS A 31 5.15 27.93 -3.14
C LYS A 31 5.59 27.39 -1.77
N PRO A 32 5.74 26.08 -1.58
CA PRO A 32 6.27 25.55 -0.33
C PRO A 32 7.72 26.01 -0.18
N VAL A 33 7.96 26.89 0.79
CA VAL A 33 9.29 27.21 1.31
C VAL A 33 9.71 26.00 2.15
N PHE A 34 10.53 25.13 1.56
CA PHE A 34 11.22 24.07 2.29
C PHE A 34 12.25 24.74 3.22
N LYS A 35 12.01 24.66 4.53
CA LYS A 35 13.03 24.97 5.53
C LYS A 35 13.84 23.71 5.77
N ASP A 36 15.02 23.65 5.17
CA ASP A 36 16.07 22.72 5.59
C ASP A 36 16.64 23.21 6.93
N GLU A 37 15.96 22.89 8.02
CA GLU A 37 16.55 22.97 9.35
C GLU A 37 17.32 21.67 9.61
N PHE A 38 18.57 21.69 9.16
CA PHE A 38 19.65 20.78 9.54
C PHE A 38 19.73 20.71 11.06
N SER A 39 19.32 19.59 11.66
CA SER A 39 19.58 19.33 13.07
C SER A 39 19.99 17.88 13.30
N LYS A 40 21.30 17.76 13.57
CA LYS A 40 22.03 16.77 14.36
C LYS A 40 22.03 15.33 13.84
N ASP A 41 23.25 14.83 13.68
CA ASP A 41 23.62 13.44 13.40
C ASP A 41 22.95 12.48 14.39
N GLU A 42 21.76 12.01 14.03
CA GLU A 42 21.15 10.81 14.61
C GLU A 42 21.73 9.59 13.90
N PRO A 43 21.90 8.46 14.62
CA PRO A 43 22.60 7.29 14.11
C PRO A 43 21.98 6.86 12.79
N SER A 44 22.82 6.62 11.79
CA SER A 44 22.46 6.21 10.43
C SER A 44 21.36 5.14 10.42
N GLU A 45 20.11 5.58 10.38
CA GLU A 45 18.96 4.71 10.18
C GLU A 45 19.06 4.23 8.74
N ILE A 46 19.38 2.95 8.56
CA ILE A 46 19.32 2.33 7.25
C ILE A 46 17.84 2.26 6.88
N GLU A 47 17.40 3.18 6.02
CA GLU A 47 16.06 3.17 5.45
C GLU A 47 16.01 2.10 4.35
N GLU A 48 15.29 1.01 4.60
CA GLU A 48 15.08 -0.02 3.59
C GLU A 48 13.70 0.14 2.95
N ILE A 49 13.65 0.16 1.61
CA ILE A 49 12.41 0.17 0.84
C ILE A 49 12.09 -1.26 0.42
N HIS A 50 10.96 -1.79 0.89
CA HIS A 50 10.48 -3.13 0.58
C HIS A 50 9.09 -3.07 -0.07
N SER A 51 8.72 -4.11 -0.82
CA SER A 51 7.36 -4.26 -1.33
C SER A 51 6.49 -4.95 -0.28
N ILE A 52 5.21 -4.54 -0.14
CA ILE A 52 4.26 -5.27 0.73
C ILE A 52 4.17 -6.74 0.31
N TRP A 53 4.31 -7.00 -0.99
CA TRP A 53 4.25 -8.34 -1.56
C TRP A 53 5.35 -9.28 -1.03
N ASP A 54 6.49 -8.74 -0.58
CA ASP A 54 7.60 -9.51 -0.01
C ASP A 54 7.23 -10.12 1.36
N PHE A 55 6.25 -9.54 2.05
CA PHE A 55 5.77 -9.97 3.36
C PHE A 55 4.50 -10.81 3.30
N LEU A 56 3.83 -10.87 2.14
CA LEU A 56 2.58 -11.59 1.97
C LEU A 56 2.82 -13.05 1.60
N VAL A 57 2.71 -13.93 2.59
CA VAL A 57 2.72 -15.39 2.38
C VAL A 57 1.28 -15.90 2.33
N LEU A 58 0.79 -16.19 1.13
CA LEU A 58 -0.53 -16.77 0.94
C LEU A 58 -0.46 -18.29 1.01
N ARG A 59 -1.48 -18.90 1.62
CA ARG A 59 -1.59 -20.36 1.69
C ARG A 59 -1.72 -20.93 0.28
N GLU A 60 -0.86 -21.91 -0.04
CA GLU A 60 -0.85 -22.60 -1.32
C GLU A 60 -2.20 -23.23 -1.67
N ASN A 61 -2.47 -23.35 -2.98
CA ASN A 61 -3.68 -23.95 -3.55
C ASN A 61 -5.00 -23.30 -3.10
N THR A 62 -4.95 -22.09 -2.54
CA THR A 62 -6.14 -21.29 -2.27
C THR A 62 -6.50 -20.42 -3.47
N GLN A 63 -7.76 -20.02 -3.57
CA GLN A 63 -8.23 -19.10 -4.62
C GLN A 63 -7.47 -17.76 -4.59
N ALA A 64 -7.15 -17.23 -3.40
CA ALA A 64 -6.39 -16.00 -3.25
C ALA A 64 -4.96 -16.18 -3.79
N PHE A 65 -4.32 -17.30 -3.44
CA PHE A 65 -3.01 -17.66 -3.99
C PHE A 65 -3.04 -17.71 -5.52
N HIS A 66 -3.98 -18.43 -6.13
CA HIS A 66 -4.08 -18.50 -7.60
C HIS A 66 -4.24 -17.11 -8.22
N LEU A 67 -5.14 -16.27 -7.68
CA LEU A 67 -5.36 -14.90 -8.16
C LEU A 67 -4.07 -14.07 -8.12
N THR A 68 -3.32 -14.17 -7.03
CA THR A 68 -2.04 -13.46 -6.91
C THR A 68 -0.95 -14.01 -7.81
N GLN A 69 -1.03 -15.24 -8.32
CA GLN A 69 -0.04 -15.74 -9.27
C GLN A 69 -0.39 -15.35 -10.71
N VAL A 70 -1.67 -15.27 -11.05
CA VAL A 70 -2.11 -15.06 -12.45
C VAL A 70 -2.31 -13.60 -12.86
N ILE A 71 -2.51 -12.69 -11.91
CA ILE A 71 -2.66 -11.24 -12.19
C ILE A 71 -1.31 -10.54 -12.02
N GLY A 72 -0.86 -9.86 -13.07
CA GLY A 72 0.37 -9.09 -13.09
C GLY A 72 0.23 -7.67 -12.51
N PHE A 73 1.37 -6.98 -12.39
CA PHE A 73 1.45 -5.57 -11.96
C PHE A 73 1.17 -4.58 -13.10
N ASP A 74 1.52 -4.93 -14.34
CA ASP A 74 1.49 -3.99 -15.46
C ASP A 74 0.24 -4.11 -16.34
N GLU A 75 -0.56 -5.16 -16.14
CA GLU A 75 -1.67 -5.52 -17.01
C GLU A 75 -3.03 -5.49 -16.31
N TRP A 76 -4.05 -5.08 -17.06
CA TRP A 76 -5.45 -5.14 -16.65
C TRP A 76 -6.10 -6.39 -17.19
N VAL A 77 -6.52 -7.29 -16.30
CA VAL A 77 -6.99 -8.64 -16.67
C VAL A 77 -8.48 -8.81 -16.36
N GLU A 78 -9.23 -9.38 -17.30
CA GLU A 78 -10.65 -9.72 -17.13
C GLU A 78 -10.84 -11.09 -16.47
N MET A 79 -12.03 -11.37 -15.94
CA MET A 79 -12.36 -12.63 -15.24
C MET A 79 -12.13 -13.89 -16.10
N GLU A 80 -12.50 -13.84 -17.38
CA GLU A 80 -12.32 -14.96 -18.31
C GLU A 80 -10.84 -15.33 -18.46
N GLU A 81 -9.99 -14.32 -18.61
CA GLU A 81 -8.54 -14.48 -18.77
C GLU A 81 -7.88 -14.97 -17.47
N ILE A 82 -8.32 -14.45 -16.32
CA ILE A 82 -7.91 -14.95 -15.00
C ILE A 82 -8.18 -16.46 -14.91
N ARG A 83 -9.39 -16.91 -15.28
CA ARG A 83 -9.76 -18.33 -15.24
C ARG A 83 -8.92 -19.18 -16.20
N ARG A 84 -8.68 -18.68 -17.41
CA ARG A 84 -7.83 -19.37 -18.40
C ARG A 84 -6.43 -19.60 -17.84
N ARG A 85 -5.81 -18.56 -17.27
CA ARG A 85 -4.47 -18.65 -16.68
C ARG A 85 -4.42 -19.57 -15.47
N ILE A 86 -5.45 -19.56 -14.62
CA ILE A 86 -5.52 -20.50 -13.48
C ILE A 86 -5.59 -21.94 -13.99
N LEU A 87 -6.41 -22.20 -15.01
CA LEU A 87 -6.49 -23.52 -15.61
C LEU A 87 -5.15 -23.97 -16.19
N GLU A 88 -4.43 -23.08 -16.88
CA GLU A 88 -3.13 -23.37 -17.48
C GLU A 88 -2.02 -23.60 -16.46
N LEU A 89 -1.95 -22.78 -15.41
CA LEU A 89 -0.87 -22.84 -14.43
C LEU A 89 -1.10 -23.88 -13.33
N PHE A 90 -2.36 -24.11 -12.94
CA PHE A 90 -2.71 -24.96 -11.79
C PHE A 90 -3.53 -26.19 -12.16
N GLY A 91 -4.03 -26.30 -13.40
CA GLY A 91 -4.92 -27.40 -13.81
C GLY A 91 -6.30 -27.36 -13.14
N ILE A 92 -6.66 -26.23 -12.52
CA ILE A 92 -7.90 -26.09 -11.73
C ILE A 92 -8.98 -25.42 -12.56
N HIS A 93 -10.11 -26.11 -12.70
CA HIS A 93 -11.28 -25.58 -13.40
C HIS A 93 -12.30 -25.01 -12.42
N TYR A 94 -12.32 -23.68 -12.27
CA TYR A 94 -13.40 -23.00 -11.56
C TYR A 94 -14.66 -22.98 -12.42
N LYS A 95 -15.68 -23.76 -12.01
CA LYS A 95 -16.95 -23.87 -12.73
C LYS A 95 -17.76 -22.57 -12.77
N ASN A 96 -17.59 -21.69 -11.79
CA ASN A 96 -18.37 -20.46 -11.66
C ASN A 96 -17.47 -19.28 -11.36
N GLU A 97 -17.59 -18.19 -12.13
CA GLU A 97 -16.88 -16.93 -11.88
C GLU A 97 -17.15 -16.38 -10.49
N ARG A 98 -18.37 -16.59 -9.98
CA ARG A 98 -18.79 -16.16 -8.64
C ARG A 98 -17.92 -16.75 -7.52
N SER A 99 -17.16 -17.82 -7.76
CA SER A 99 -16.27 -18.34 -6.73
C SER A 99 -15.01 -17.50 -6.54
N LEU A 100 -14.54 -16.79 -7.58
CA LEU A 100 -13.34 -15.96 -7.52
C LEU A 100 -13.63 -14.51 -7.10
N TYR A 101 -14.83 -14.00 -7.43
CA TYR A 101 -15.25 -12.64 -7.12
C TYR A 101 -15.09 -12.24 -5.64
N PRO A 102 -15.50 -13.05 -4.65
CA PRO A 102 -15.32 -12.69 -3.24
C PRO A 102 -13.87 -12.44 -2.89
N HIS A 103 -12.94 -13.22 -3.45
CA HIS A 103 -11.51 -13.11 -3.14
C HIS A 103 -10.88 -11.93 -3.87
N LEU A 104 -11.25 -11.69 -5.13
CA LEU A 104 -10.86 -10.47 -5.84
C LEU A 104 -11.36 -9.22 -5.11
N LYS A 105 -12.59 -9.25 -4.61
CA LYS A 105 -13.14 -8.14 -3.83
C LYS A 105 -12.33 -7.93 -2.55
N THR A 106 -12.06 -8.97 -1.77
CA THR A 106 -11.24 -8.85 -0.55
C THR A 106 -9.85 -8.30 -0.85
N LEU A 107 -9.16 -8.79 -1.89
CA LEU A 107 -7.84 -8.29 -2.28
C LEU A 107 -7.90 -6.81 -2.72
N SER A 108 -8.99 -6.40 -3.35
CA SER A 108 -9.21 -5.00 -3.75
C SER A 108 -9.53 -4.11 -2.55
N ASP A 109 -10.38 -4.59 -1.62
CA ASP A 109 -10.75 -3.88 -0.38
C ASP A 109 -9.52 -3.67 0.53
N LEU A 110 -8.59 -4.63 0.56
CA LEU A 110 -7.30 -4.52 1.24
C LEU A 110 -6.31 -3.58 0.53
N GLY A 111 -6.66 -3.06 -0.65
CA GLY A 111 -5.82 -2.17 -1.44
C GLY A 111 -4.68 -2.87 -2.18
N LEU A 112 -4.66 -4.21 -2.20
CA LEU A 112 -3.63 -4.98 -2.91
C LEU A 112 -3.87 -4.98 -4.41
N PHE A 113 -5.13 -5.04 -4.83
CA PHE A 113 -5.52 -5.01 -6.24
C PHE A 113 -6.26 -3.72 -6.56
N GLU A 114 -6.07 -3.24 -7.78
CA GLU A 114 -6.84 -2.15 -8.37
C GLU A 114 -7.96 -2.72 -9.24
N THR A 115 -9.06 -1.98 -9.31
CA THR A 115 -10.22 -2.33 -10.13
C THR A 115 -10.54 -1.20 -11.09
N THR A 116 -10.92 -1.57 -12.31
CA THR A 116 -11.45 -0.64 -13.29
C THR A 116 -12.65 -1.26 -13.98
N ASP A 117 -13.64 -0.43 -14.31
CA ASP A 117 -14.82 -0.81 -15.08
C ASP A 117 -14.66 -0.22 -16.49
N THR A 118 -14.37 -1.06 -17.48
CA THR A 118 -14.23 -0.62 -18.89
C THR A 118 -15.18 -1.42 -19.77
N GLY A 119 -16.11 -0.75 -20.45
CA GLY A 119 -17.05 -1.41 -21.35
C GLY A 119 -18.01 -2.40 -20.67
N GLY A 120 -18.36 -2.15 -19.41
CA GLY A 120 -19.25 -3.03 -18.62
C GLY A 120 -18.58 -4.29 -18.07
N LYS A 121 -17.28 -4.49 -18.33
CA LYS A 121 -16.49 -5.57 -17.75
C LYS A 121 -15.52 -5.01 -16.69
N ARG A 122 -15.40 -5.73 -15.58
CA ARG A 122 -14.41 -5.47 -14.54
C ARG A 122 -13.06 -6.02 -14.95
N LYS A 123 -12.02 -5.23 -14.74
CA LYS A 123 -10.63 -5.65 -14.87
C LYS A 123 -9.88 -5.42 -13.57
N TRP A 124 -8.92 -6.28 -13.30
CA TRP A 124 -8.08 -6.24 -12.10
C TRP A 124 -6.60 -6.13 -12.47
N ARG A 125 -5.84 -5.46 -11.62
CA ARG A 125 -4.39 -5.32 -11.72
C ARG A 125 -3.79 -5.33 -10.33
N LYS A 126 -2.58 -5.88 -10.16
CA LYS A 126 -1.87 -5.76 -8.88
C LYS A 126 -1.39 -4.33 -8.65
N LYS A 127 -1.52 -3.87 -7.42
CA LYS A 127 -0.97 -2.59 -6.99
C LYS A 127 0.46 -2.78 -6.48
N VAL A 128 1.37 -1.93 -6.95
CA VAL A 128 2.71 -1.83 -6.35
C VAL A 128 2.60 -1.01 -5.07
N LEU A 129 2.91 -1.62 -3.94
CA LEU A 129 2.86 -0.98 -2.62
C LEU A 129 4.25 -1.06 -1.99
N LEU A 130 4.88 0.09 -1.80
CA LEU A 130 6.21 0.21 -1.23
C LEU A 130 6.10 0.69 0.22
N VAL A 131 6.84 0.05 1.12
CA VAL A 131 6.91 0.41 2.54
C VAL A 131 8.35 0.73 2.88
N ARG A 132 8.54 1.85 3.57
CA ARG A 132 9.82 2.22 4.14
C ARG A 132 9.90 1.67 5.56
N LEU A 133 10.84 0.75 5.79
CA LEU A 133 11.12 0.21 7.12
C LEU A 133 12.31 0.96 7.71
N ARG A 134 12.14 1.44 8.94
CA ARG A 134 13.24 1.98 9.75
C ARG A 134 13.82 0.85 10.57
N LYS A 135 15.03 0.39 10.23
CA LYS A 135 15.75 -0.54 11.09
C LYS A 135 16.33 0.23 12.26
N LYS A 136 15.88 -0.10 13.47
CA LYS A 136 16.54 0.34 14.68
C LYS A 136 17.80 -0.50 14.84
N LYS A 137 19.00 0.09 14.68
CA LYS A 137 20.29 -0.61 14.90
C LYS A 137 20.21 -1.37 16.23
N THR A 138 20.48 -2.68 16.19
CA THR A 138 20.51 -3.48 17.41
C THR A 138 21.87 -3.26 18.09
N LYS A 139 21.93 -3.22 19.43
CA LYS A 139 23.17 -2.96 20.21
C LYS A 139 24.38 -3.82 19.80
N LYS A 140 24.19 -4.97 19.14
CA LYS A 140 25.28 -5.82 18.62
C LYS A 140 26.04 -5.19 17.43
N GLU A 141 25.35 -4.56 16.49
CA GLU A 141 25.96 -3.97 15.30
C GLU A 141 26.75 -2.69 15.65
N GLN A 142 26.29 -1.93 16.65
CA GLN A 142 27.02 -0.77 17.18
C GLN A 142 28.32 -1.17 17.89
N VAL A 143 28.40 -2.38 18.46
CA VAL A 143 29.61 -2.88 19.12
C VAL A 143 30.62 -3.39 18.09
N GLU A 144 30.17 -3.99 16.98
CA GLU A 144 31.07 -4.41 15.89
C GLU A 144 31.66 -3.22 15.13
N GLU A 145 30.87 -2.19 14.78
CA GLU A 145 31.39 -0.94 14.17
C GLU A 145 32.43 -0.26 15.07
N ALA A 146 32.18 -0.18 16.38
CA ALA A 146 33.11 0.42 17.33
C ALA A 146 34.42 -0.38 17.51
N ILE A 147 34.37 -1.71 17.36
CA ILE A 147 35.56 -2.57 17.42
C ILE A 147 36.38 -2.42 16.13
N GLU A 148 35.74 -2.25 14.97
CA GLU A 148 36.43 -2.11 13.69
C GLU A 148 37.13 -0.74 13.53
N GLU A 149 36.51 0.35 13.99
CA GLU A 149 37.16 1.67 14.05
C GLU A 149 38.39 1.68 14.98
N SER A 150 38.34 0.93 16.08
CA SER A 150 39.47 0.80 17.03
C SER A 150 40.65 -0.05 16.51
N ARG A 151 40.50 -0.72 15.35
CA ARG A 151 41.52 -1.60 14.76
C ARG A 151 42.38 -0.95 13.68
N THR A 152 42.19 0.33 13.37
CA THR A 152 43.09 1.07 12.47
C THR A 152 44.32 1.54 13.28
N PRO A 153 45.52 0.97 13.10
CA PRO A 153 46.71 1.49 13.75
C PRO A 153 47.20 2.71 12.95
N GLU A 154 47.06 3.89 13.53
CA GLU A 154 47.99 4.98 13.25
C GLU A 154 49.41 4.50 13.61
N GLY A 155 50.27 4.28 12.63
CA GLY A 155 51.64 3.91 12.95
C GLY A 155 52.47 3.35 11.81
N GLN A 156 52.84 4.21 10.84
CA GLN A 156 54.20 4.16 10.28
C GLN A 156 54.71 5.59 10.13
N GLY A 157 55.39 6.05 11.18
CA GLY A 157 56.08 7.33 11.25
C GLY A 157 57.23 7.23 12.24
N THR A 158 58.30 6.55 11.84
CA THR A 158 59.66 6.58 12.42
C THR A 158 60.57 5.99 11.33
N SER A 159 61.66 6.57 10.86
CA SER A 159 62.41 7.81 11.12
C SER A 159 63.28 8.09 9.89
#